data_AF-A0A962NDH5-F1
#
_entry.id   AF-A0A962NDH5-F1
#
_cell.length_a   1.000
_cell.length_b   1.000
_cell.length_c   1.000
_cell.angle_alpha   90.00
_cell.angle_beta   90.00
_cell.angle_gamma   90.00
#
_symmetry.space_group_name_H-M   'P 1'
#
loop_
_entity.id
_entity.type
_entity.pdbx_description
1 polymer ?
#
loop_
_entity_poly.entity_id
_entity_poly.type
_entity_poly.pdbx_seq_one_letter_code
_entity_poly.pdbx_strand_id
1 'polypeptide(L)'
;MTNHRLFSLLDREKLQSSLLIRVGGMLAAIVLMGLVGLSVSWMVADTAQGNGAAINIAGSLRMQGWRMVALQTQQDRTTLAAAITRFESDLTSPLIQSVLPADITSPVNQTYRQITTHWYEQVRPSLEAPPEQPLLHTRIPEMSTFVALINSLVKQIEDATEAK
;
A
#
# COMPACT_ATOMS: atom_id res chain seq x y z
N MET A 1 -56.18 -54.80 8.79
CA MET A 1 -54.78 -54.48 9.18
C MET A 1 -54.12 -53.44 8.26
N THR A 2 -54.88 -52.49 7.68
CA THR A 2 -54.39 -51.66 6.56
C THR A 2 -54.12 -50.19 6.96
N ASN A 3 -54.70 -49.70 8.06
CA ASN A 3 -54.57 -48.30 8.48
C ASN A 3 -53.21 -47.95 9.13
N HIS A 4 -52.51 -48.91 9.72
CA HIS A 4 -51.22 -48.61 10.38
C HIS A 4 -50.09 -48.30 9.38
N ARG A 5 -50.14 -48.89 8.16
CA ARG A 5 -49.12 -48.67 7.13
C ARG A 5 -49.24 -47.29 6.48
N LEU A 6 -50.46 -46.80 6.25
CA LEU A 6 -50.67 -45.49 5.62
C LEU A 6 -50.22 -44.33 6.51
N PHE A 7 -50.48 -44.40 7.83
CA PHE A 7 -49.98 -43.43 8.80
C PHE A 7 -48.45 -43.40 8.86
N SER A 8 -47.80 -44.57 8.83
CA SER A 8 -46.34 -44.68 8.84
C SER A 8 -45.64 -44.11 7.60
N LEU A 9 -46.33 -44.12 6.44
CA LEU A 9 -45.81 -43.57 5.19
C LEU A 9 -45.93 -42.04 5.14
N LEU A 10 -47.06 -41.50 5.62
CA LEU A 10 -47.29 -40.05 5.73
C LEU A 10 -46.32 -39.39 6.73
N ASP A 11 -46.02 -40.05 7.85
CA ASP A 11 -45.02 -39.56 8.81
C ASP A 11 -43.60 -39.63 8.26
N ARG A 12 -43.26 -40.68 7.49
CA ARG A 12 -41.96 -40.79 6.80
C ARG A 12 -41.73 -39.67 5.80
N GLU A 13 -42.73 -39.35 4.97
CA GLU A 13 -42.66 -38.27 3.97
C GLU A 13 -42.48 -36.89 4.62
N LYS A 14 -43.21 -36.62 5.72
CA LYS A 14 -43.07 -35.39 6.50
C LYS A 14 -41.70 -35.28 7.18
N LEU A 15 -41.17 -36.39 7.71
CA LEU A 15 -39.84 -36.42 8.31
C LEU A 15 -38.74 -36.23 7.25
N GLN A 16 -38.88 -36.84 6.07
CA GLN A 16 -37.93 -36.67 4.96
C GLN A 16 -37.90 -35.24 4.42
N SER A 17 -39.06 -34.60 4.24
CA SER A 17 -39.11 -33.19 3.81
C SER A 17 -38.54 -32.24 4.87
N SER A 18 -38.82 -32.48 6.16
CA SER A 18 -38.22 -31.73 7.27
C SER A 18 -36.69 -31.90 7.33
N LEU A 19 -36.19 -33.12 7.14
CA LEU A 19 -34.75 -33.41 7.07
C LEU A 19 -34.10 -32.73 5.84
N LEU A 20 -34.75 -32.79 4.67
CA LEU A 20 -34.24 -32.19 3.44
C LEU A 20 -34.13 -30.67 3.56
N ILE A 21 -35.15 -30.01 4.13
CA ILE A 21 -35.13 -28.56 4.39
C ILE A 21 -34.02 -28.23 5.39
N ARG A 22 -33.85 -29.03 6.45
CA ARG A 22 -32.82 -28.79 7.46
C ARG A 22 -31.41 -28.96 6.91
N VAL A 23 -31.16 -30.02 6.14
CA VAL A 23 -29.86 -30.25 5.48
C VAL A 23 -29.61 -29.21 4.41
N GLY A 24 -30.61 -28.88 3.58
CA GLY A 24 -30.53 -27.81 2.59
C GLY A 24 -30.22 -26.46 3.24
N GLY A 25 -30.85 -26.14 4.37
CA GLY A 25 -30.57 -24.95 5.16
C GLY A 25 -29.16 -24.94 5.75
N MET A 26 -28.67 -26.07 6.27
CA MET A 26 -27.30 -26.21 6.76
C MET A 26 -26.27 -26.01 5.63
N LEU A 27 -26.48 -26.65 4.47
CA LEU A 27 -25.62 -26.48 3.30
C LEU A 27 -25.63 -25.04 2.79
N ALA A 28 -26.81 -24.41 2.70
CA ALA A 28 -26.92 -23.01 2.33
C ALA A 28 -26.17 -22.11 3.32
N ALA A 29 -26.29 -22.36 4.63
CA ALA A 29 -25.55 -21.63 5.65
C ALA A 29 -24.03 -21.81 5.50
N ILE A 30 -23.55 -23.02 5.24
CA ILE A 30 -22.13 -23.31 5.00
C ILE A 30 -21.63 -22.55 3.75
N VAL A 31 -22.38 -22.59 2.65
CA VAL A 31 -22.03 -21.88 1.42
C VAL A 31 -21.98 -20.37 1.66
N LEU A 32 -22.98 -19.80 2.34
CA LEU A 32 -23.00 -18.37 2.69
C LEU A 32 -21.81 -17.98 3.56
N MET A 33 -21.48 -18.79 4.56
CA MET A 33 -20.32 -18.57 5.41
C MET A 33 -19.01 -18.63 4.61
N GLY A 34 -18.90 -19.56 3.66
CA GLY A 34 -17.77 -19.64 2.73
C GLY A 34 -17.65 -18.40 1.85
N LEU A 35 -18.75 -17.89 1.30
CA LEU A 35 -18.74 -16.69 0.47
C LEU A 35 -18.32 -15.43 1.26
N VAL A 36 -18.80 -15.31 2.51
CA VAL A 36 -18.35 -14.23 3.41
C VAL A 36 -16.86 -14.34 3.67
N GLY A 37 -16.35 -15.53 3.99
CA GLY A 37 -14.92 -15.78 4.18
C GLY A 37 -14.08 -15.39 2.97
N LEU A 38 -14.46 -15.84 1.78
CA LEU A 38 -13.78 -15.50 0.52
C LEU A 38 -13.79 -13.99 0.25
N SER A 39 -14.88 -13.30 0.53
CA SER A 39 -15.00 -11.85 0.33
C SER A 39 -14.05 -11.08 1.25
N VAL A 40 -13.95 -11.48 2.51
CA VAL A 40 -13.01 -10.88 3.47
C VAL A 40 -11.56 -11.17 3.06
N SER A 41 -11.24 -12.42 2.70
CA SER A 41 -9.90 -12.78 2.23
C SER A 41 -9.48 -11.99 1.00
N TRP A 42 -10.39 -11.78 0.05
CA TRP A 42 -10.13 -10.97 -1.14
C TRP A 42 -9.87 -9.50 -0.81
N MET A 43 -10.67 -8.89 0.07
CA MET A 43 -10.49 -7.50 0.52
C MET A 43 -9.14 -7.29 1.22
N VAL A 44 -8.73 -8.24 2.07
CA VAL A 44 -7.42 -8.20 2.74
C VAL A 44 -6.28 -8.31 1.72
N ALA A 45 -6.40 -9.21 0.74
CA ALA A 45 -5.39 -9.38 -0.31
C ALA A 45 -5.22 -8.13 -1.18
N ASP A 46 -6.33 -7.50 -1.59
CA ASP A 46 -6.30 -6.27 -2.40
C ASP A 46 -5.65 -5.10 -1.64
N THR A 47 -6.01 -4.94 -0.36
CA THR A 47 -5.41 -3.92 0.52
C THR A 47 -3.91 -4.16 0.72
N ALA A 48 -3.50 -5.40 0.97
CA ALA A 48 -2.09 -5.77 1.15
C ALA A 48 -1.28 -5.53 -0.14
N GLN A 49 -1.86 -5.84 -1.31
CA GLN A 49 -1.22 -5.58 -2.60
C GLN A 49 -1.06 -4.07 -2.85
N GLY A 50 -2.09 -3.27 -2.56
CA GLY A 50 -2.03 -1.81 -2.66
C GLY A 50 -0.95 -1.20 -1.76
N ASN A 51 -0.88 -1.64 -0.50
CA ASN A 51 0.14 -1.18 0.44
C ASN A 51 1.56 -1.58 -0.01
N GLY A 52 1.73 -2.80 -0.52
CA GLY A 52 3.02 -3.27 -1.07
C GLY A 52 3.48 -2.43 -2.27
N ALA A 53 2.56 -2.06 -3.17
CA ALA A 53 2.88 -1.18 -4.30
C ALA A 53 3.30 0.22 -3.83
N ALA A 54 2.63 0.78 -2.82
CA ALA A 54 2.98 2.07 -2.24
C ALA A 54 4.36 2.06 -1.57
N ILE A 55 4.66 1.01 -0.78
CA ILE A 55 5.97 0.81 -0.13
C ILE A 55 7.08 0.73 -1.18
N ASN A 56 6.84 0.03 -2.30
CA ASN A 56 7.83 -0.07 -3.37
C ASN A 56 8.12 1.27 -4.04
N ILE A 57 7.08 2.08 -4.35
CA ILE A 57 7.26 3.41 -4.94
C ILE A 57 7.98 4.33 -3.95
N ALA A 58 7.51 4.43 -2.71
CA ALA A 58 8.16 5.22 -1.66
C ALA A 58 9.62 4.78 -1.45
N GLY A 59 9.87 3.46 -1.49
CA GLY A 59 11.20 2.89 -1.39
C GLY A 59 12.12 3.27 -2.55
N SER A 60 11.59 3.32 -3.77
CA SER A 60 12.35 3.69 -4.97
C SER A 60 12.90 5.11 -4.93
N LEU A 61 12.25 6.04 -4.21
CA LEU A 61 12.68 7.43 -4.06
C LEU A 61 14.11 7.52 -3.50
N ARG A 62 14.50 6.60 -2.60
CA ARG A 62 15.87 6.53 -2.04
C ARG A 62 16.92 6.31 -3.13
N MET A 63 16.66 5.37 -4.04
CA MET A 63 17.54 5.07 -5.18
C MET A 63 17.56 6.23 -6.16
N GLN A 64 16.39 6.81 -6.45
CA GLN A 64 16.29 7.95 -7.35
C GLN A 64 17.07 9.17 -6.85
N GLY A 65 17.04 9.44 -5.53
CA GLY A 65 17.85 10.48 -4.89
C GLY A 65 19.36 10.33 -5.18
N TRP A 66 19.92 9.15 -4.92
CA TRP A 66 21.33 8.87 -5.21
C TRP A 66 21.66 8.90 -6.70
N ARG A 67 20.75 8.42 -7.55
CA ARG A 67 20.91 8.51 -9.00
C ARG A 67 21.02 9.96 -9.46
N MET A 68 20.23 10.88 -8.91
CA MET A 68 20.31 12.30 -9.24
C MET A 68 21.67 12.92 -8.87
N VAL A 69 22.23 12.56 -7.70
CA VAL A 69 23.60 13.00 -7.31
C VAL A 69 24.66 12.52 -8.30
N ALA A 70 24.55 11.26 -8.75
CA ALA A 70 25.49 10.69 -9.72
C ALA A 70 25.39 11.39 -11.09
N LEU A 71 24.17 11.58 -11.61
CA LEU A 71 23.91 12.27 -12.88
C LEU A 71 24.43 13.70 -12.88
N GLN A 72 24.27 14.38 -11.75
CA GLN A 72 24.76 15.74 -11.61
C GLN A 72 26.29 15.83 -11.57
N THR A 73 26.95 14.85 -10.93
CA THR A 73 28.42 14.74 -10.92
C THR A 73 28.97 14.47 -12.33
N GLN A 74 28.23 13.72 -13.15
CA GLN A 74 28.52 13.49 -14.56
C GLN A 74 28.20 14.71 -15.46
N GLN A 75 27.62 15.77 -14.88
CA GLN A 75 27.15 16.96 -15.62
C GLN A 75 26.11 16.63 -16.71
N ASP A 76 25.40 15.51 -16.60
CA ASP A 76 24.32 15.11 -17.52
C ASP A 76 23.01 15.81 -17.14
N ARG A 77 22.91 17.09 -17.53
CA ARG A 77 21.76 17.95 -17.21
C ARG A 77 20.44 17.43 -17.78
N THR A 78 20.48 16.82 -18.97
CA THR A 78 19.30 16.28 -19.65
C THR A 78 18.70 15.11 -18.89
N THR A 79 19.52 14.13 -18.52
CA THR A 79 19.06 12.96 -17.78
C THR A 79 18.73 13.32 -16.34
N LEU A 80 19.42 14.30 -15.74
CA LEU A 80 19.09 14.82 -14.41
C LEU A 80 17.70 15.46 -14.38
N ALA A 81 17.36 16.31 -15.36
CA ALA A 81 16.03 16.91 -15.44
C ALA A 81 14.93 15.85 -15.53
N ALA A 82 15.12 14.82 -16.36
CA ALA A 82 14.17 13.70 -16.45
C ALA A 82 14.08 12.91 -15.13
N ALA A 83 15.19 12.73 -14.42
CA ALA A 83 15.20 12.07 -13.11
C ALA A 83 14.46 12.88 -12.03
N ILE A 84 14.59 14.21 -12.03
CA ILE A 84 13.84 15.12 -11.16
C ILE A 84 12.33 14.99 -11.42
N THR A 85 11.90 15.07 -12.68
CA THR A 85 10.48 14.90 -13.04
C THR A 85 9.95 13.52 -12.63
N ARG A 86 10.74 12.46 -12.81
CA ARG A 86 10.34 11.12 -12.38
C ARG A 86 10.19 11.04 -10.87
N PHE A 87 11.14 11.60 -10.12
CA PHE A 87 11.10 11.64 -8.66
C PHE A 87 9.84 12.35 -8.17
N GLU A 88 9.49 13.50 -8.75
CA GLU A 88 8.28 14.25 -8.39
C GLU A 88 6.99 13.48 -8.68
N SER A 89 6.94 12.80 -9.83
CA SER A 89 5.81 11.93 -10.19
C SER A 89 5.64 10.77 -9.21
N ASP A 90 6.73 10.17 -8.73
CA ASP A 90 6.67 9.09 -7.76
C ASP A 90 6.36 9.61 -6.36
N LEU A 91 6.94 10.76 -5.96
CA LEU A 91 6.70 11.40 -4.66
C LEU A 91 5.22 11.78 -4.48
N THR A 92 4.57 12.24 -5.55
CA THR A 92 3.17 12.65 -5.54
C THR A 92 2.21 11.55 -5.99
N SER A 93 2.70 10.32 -6.16
CA SER A 93 1.93 9.18 -6.67
C SER A 93 0.65 8.94 -5.85
N PRO A 94 -0.49 8.66 -6.50
CA PRO A 94 -1.72 8.27 -5.81
C PRO A 94 -1.55 7.08 -4.87
N LEU A 95 -0.60 6.17 -5.18
CA LEU A 95 -0.29 5.02 -4.32
C LEU A 95 0.35 5.43 -2.99
N ILE A 96 1.21 6.45 -2.98
CA ILE A 96 1.74 7.00 -1.72
C ILE A 96 0.61 7.69 -0.95
N GLN A 97 -0.23 8.46 -1.64
CA GLN A 97 -1.34 9.17 -1.01
C GLN A 97 -2.37 8.21 -0.38
N SER A 98 -2.63 7.05 -1.02
CA SER A 98 -3.62 6.09 -0.53
C SER A 98 -3.23 5.41 0.78
N VAL A 99 -1.94 5.39 1.14
CA VAL A 99 -1.47 4.82 2.40
C VAL A 99 -1.28 5.84 3.52
N LEU A 100 -1.49 7.13 3.24
CA LEU A 100 -1.46 8.16 4.28
C LEU A 100 -2.73 8.06 5.15
N PRO A 101 -2.58 8.12 6.49
CA PRO A 101 -3.74 8.15 7.39
C PRO A 101 -4.62 9.38 7.14
N ALA A 102 -5.92 9.24 7.39
CA ALA A 102 -6.87 10.36 7.35
C ALA A 102 -6.56 11.46 8.39
N ASP A 103 -5.98 11.07 9.53
CA ASP A 103 -5.46 12.03 10.50
C ASP A 103 -4.20 12.71 9.94
N ILE A 104 -4.37 13.96 9.49
CA ILE A 104 -3.30 14.79 8.95
C ILE A 104 -2.20 15.12 9.98
N THR A 105 -2.49 14.95 11.27
CA THR A 105 -1.52 15.20 12.35
C THR A 105 -0.67 13.96 12.66
N SER A 106 -1.00 12.80 12.08
CA SER A 106 -0.26 11.56 12.27
C SER A 106 1.23 11.71 11.88
N PRO A 107 2.13 10.96 12.55
CA PRO A 107 3.57 10.97 12.23
C PRO A 107 3.85 10.73 10.74
N VAL A 108 3.13 9.80 10.10
CA VAL A 108 3.29 9.48 8.66
C VAL A 108 3.05 10.71 7.79
N ASN A 109 1.96 11.44 8.04
CA ASN A 109 1.64 12.68 7.33
C ASN A 109 2.66 13.78 7.61
N GLN A 110 3.16 13.89 8.85
CA GLN A 110 4.20 14.86 9.19
C GLN A 110 5.50 14.57 8.42
N THR A 111 5.96 13.33 8.39
CA THR A 111 7.16 12.94 7.65
C THR A 111 6.99 13.13 6.14
N TYR A 112 5.83 12.75 5.57
CA TYR A 112 5.54 13.01 4.16
C TYR A 112 5.61 14.50 3.82
N ARG A 113 4.99 15.36 4.65
CA ARG A 113 5.10 16.82 4.49
C ARG A 113 6.55 17.30 4.56
N GLN A 114 7.32 16.85 5.55
CA GLN A 114 8.74 17.21 5.67
C GLN A 114 9.55 16.83 4.42
N ILE A 115 9.31 15.65 3.85
CA ILE A 115 9.94 15.21 2.60
C ILE A 115 9.55 16.16 1.46
N THR A 116 8.25 16.45 1.29
CA THR A 116 7.80 17.35 0.21
C THR A 116 8.37 18.76 0.35
N THR A 117 8.37 19.32 1.56
CA THR A 117 8.95 20.64 1.85
C THR A 117 10.45 20.64 1.58
N HIS A 118 11.20 19.68 2.13
CA HIS A 118 12.65 19.62 1.94
C HIS A 118 13.03 19.38 0.47
N TRP A 119 12.24 18.60 -0.26
CA TRP A 119 12.42 18.42 -1.70
C TRP A 119 12.34 19.77 -2.44
N TYR A 120 11.22 20.50 -2.30
CA TYR A 120 10.99 21.71 -3.07
C TYR A 120 11.84 22.90 -2.62
N GLU A 121 12.15 22.99 -1.33
CA GLU A 121 12.87 24.15 -0.77
C GLU A 121 14.40 23.99 -0.80
N GLN A 122 14.92 22.76 -0.79
CA GLN A 122 16.36 22.51 -0.61
C GLN A 122 16.93 21.60 -1.70
N VAL A 123 16.48 20.35 -1.78
CA VAL A 123 17.10 19.33 -2.64
C VAL A 123 16.94 19.64 -4.14
N ARG A 124 15.72 19.98 -4.59
CA ARG A 124 15.47 20.27 -6.00
C ARG A 124 16.24 21.52 -6.47
N PRO A 125 16.18 22.67 -5.77
CA PRO A 125 17.04 23.82 -6.10
C PRO A 125 18.53 23.48 -6.10
N SER A 126 19.01 22.67 -5.16
CA SER A 126 20.41 22.28 -5.10
C SER A 126 20.80 21.36 -6.26
N LEU A 127 19.90 20.51 -6.78
CA LEU A 127 20.13 19.69 -7.96
C LEU A 127 20.15 20.51 -9.27
N GLU A 128 19.38 21.59 -9.35
CA GLU A 128 19.32 22.46 -10.53
C GLU A 128 20.46 23.50 -10.56
N ALA A 129 21.00 23.85 -9.39
CA ALA A 129 22.15 24.74 -9.29
C ALA A 129 23.36 24.16 -10.03
N PRO A 130 24.19 25.01 -10.68
CA PRO A 130 25.48 24.57 -11.21
C PRO A 130 26.25 23.80 -10.14
N PRO A 131 26.98 22.74 -10.50
CA PRO A 131 27.82 22.05 -9.54
C PRO A 131 28.91 22.99 -9.01
N GLU A 132 28.69 23.58 -7.83
CA GLU A 132 29.74 24.32 -7.13
C GLU A 132 30.78 23.34 -6.59
N GLN A 133 32.07 23.67 -6.76
CA GLN A 133 33.10 22.89 -6.10
C GLN A 133 33.20 23.35 -4.63
N PRO A 134 33.19 22.43 -3.64
CA PRO A 134 33.14 20.97 -3.80
C PRO A 134 31.75 20.38 -3.51
N LEU A 135 31.14 19.75 -4.52
CA LEU A 135 29.90 18.96 -4.45
C LEU A 135 29.84 17.96 -3.28
N LEU A 136 31.00 17.42 -2.92
CA LEU A 136 31.15 16.37 -1.92
C LEU A 136 30.86 16.85 -0.50
N HIS A 137 31.07 18.14 -0.19
CA HIS A 137 30.97 18.63 1.18
C HIS A 137 29.57 19.09 1.58
N THR A 138 28.71 19.42 0.62
CA THR A 138 27.37 19.95 0.89
C THR A 138 26.28 19.01 0.37
N ARG A 139 26.41 18.53 -0.87
CA ARG A 139 25.31 17.84 -1.56
C ARG A 139 25.14 16.38 -1.18
N ILE A 140 26.23 15.66 -0.94
CA ILE A 140 26.15 14.27 -0.46
C ILE A 140 25.52 14.21 0.95
N PRO A 141 25.95 15.02 1.94
CA PRO A 141 25.31 15.07 3.25
C PRO A 141 23.83 15.50 3.19
N GLU A 142 23.48 16.48 2.36
CA GLU A 142 22.09 16.90 2.13
C GLU A 142 21.25 15.74 1.59
N MET A 143 21.68 15.10 0.51
CA MET A 143 20.97 13.96 -0.06
C MET A 143 20.89 12.79 0.92
N SER A 144 21.95 12.53 1.70
CA SER A 144 21.93 11.50 2.74
C SER A 144 20.86 11.77 3.80
N THR A 145 20.72 13.03 4.22
CA THR A 145 19.70 13.45 5.20
C THR A 145 18.30 13.30 4.61
N PHE A 146 18.11 13.71 3.36
CA PHE A 146 16.84 13.55 2.66
C PHE A 146 16.45 12.08 2.48
N VAL A 147 17.38 11.23 2.06
CA VAL A 147 17.17 9.78 1.92
C VAL A 147 16.83 9.13 3.26
N ALA A 148 17.41 9.60 4.37
CA ALA A 148 17.05 9.12 5.70
C ALA A 148 15.60 9.48 6.08
N LEU A 149 15.11 10.68 5.72
CA LEU A 149 13.70 11.04 5.90
C LEU A 149 12.77 10.14 5.08
N ILE A 150 13.11 9.86 3.82
CA ILE A 150 12.36 8.91 2.98
C ILE A 150 12.36 7.52 3.61
N ASN A 151 13.50 7.06 4.14
CA ASN A 151 13.59 5.77 4.82
C ASN A 151 12.65 5.70 6.04
N SER A 152 12.56 6.78 6.81
CA SER A 152 11.62 6.90 7.94
C SER A 152 10.16 6.87 7.49
N LEU A 153 9.82 7.49 6.35
CA LEU A 153 8.46 7.42 5.80
C LEU A 153 8.11 5.98 5.41
N VAL A 154 9.02 5.29 4.69
CA VAL A 154 8.80 3.90 4.28
C VAL A 154 8.56 3.02 5.50
N LYS A 155 9.41 3.15 6.53
CA LYS A 155 9.27 2.36 7.75
C LYS A 155 7.93 2.60 8.46
N GLN A 156 7.49 3.85 8.52
CA GLN A 156 6.19 4.20 9.09
C GLN A 156 5.01 3.64 8.29
N ILE A 157 5.10 3.58 6.97
CA ILE A 157 4.07 2.95 6.11
C ILE A 157 4.05 1.44 6.32
N GLU A 158 5.22 0.79 6.42
CA GLU A 158 5.35 -0.63 6.75
C GLU A 158 4.70 -0.95 8.09
N ASP A 159 5.08 -0.23 9.16
CA ASP A 159 4.56 -0.44 10.51
C ASP A 159 3.03 -0.21 10.58
N ALA A 160 2.52 0.81 9.89
CA ALA A 160 1.08 1.08 9.81
C ALA A 160 0.30 0.04 8.98
N THR A 161 0.98 -0.67 8.07
CA THR A 161 0.39 -1.77 7.30
C THR A 161 0.34 -3.04 8.11
N GLU A 162 1.39 -3.34 8.88
CA GLU A 162 1.47 -4.54 9.73
C GLU A 162 0.56 -4.45 10.96
N ALA A 163 0.23 -3.23 11.43
CA ALA A 163 -0.66 -3.03 12.58
C ALA A 163 -2.16 -3.13 12.27
N LYS A 164 -2.56 -3.29 11.00
CA LYS A 164 -3.96 -3.45 10.56
C LYS A 164 -4.35 -4.91 10.48
#